data_AF-A0A6A5RZB6-F1
#
_entry.id   AF-A0A6A5RZB6-F1
#
_cell.length_a   1.000
_cell.length_b   1.000
_cell.length_c   1.000
_cell.angle_alpha   90.00
_cell.angle_beta   90.00
_cell.angle_gamma   90.00
#
_symmetry.space_group_name_H-M   'P 1'
#
loop_
_entity.id
_entity.type
_entity.pdbx_description
1 polymer ?
#
loop_
_entity_poly.entity_id
_entity_poly.type
_entity_poly.pdbx_seq_one_letter_code
_entity_poly.pdbx_strand_id
1 'polypeptide(L)'
;MPPPVRRVQLPRQALRSSTIRPAEATCPRQFSYKHPRQFLIAHPGSSRPQLPFLYPSGQHLSSGQVARLFSISANHKKFIKETAKLSVRYSILIFLVSSCLSIAGMGILSEQQERAFPSPHEWSLMTRFRFRRGRWWQVDENNEEEGFPNWARVYDELDLALGRLEDPDIDGAGLAEQEEGGILVPGVGKAGFDITAKSEEWRQGYYEVLIGMAAAAERLEGWVTDKWRRNVWAPEFVESKINLRPKAVLPGMPEVPDEENRVSASDPPETFYLKIITTKGFTTNQRVTAALGYADWLSFKKLPDSAEEMYRWALDIAMSGLPTADPSTVIDRQTAVLSATAPKEFVTPNIVYAATNLATFFAAQGKVGASLPILVSLLRARLSAKEAPVAPNNNAKDSSLMGTILSLLKEPAYPAVPPSGDEPLMRSEKDRCEEAALKNYIGEILFATARSSEQRQQGLSWIRDGVSTSKIAQSLDPISSNDELRKKCEQCEEVGLEAWGKIMTYLAADAREKRDAAVNGGLLTRIIWKIRGTQKLEEDVESLEGEEEGVVMRLNKLRSKMLRDEYAEMDRKYARIFVF
;
A
#
# COMPACT_ATOMS: atom_id res chain seq x y z
N MET A 1 20.74 49.00 8.70
CA MET A 1 21.98 48.80 9.49
C MET A 1 22.05 47.35 9.94
N PRO A 2 22.85 46.51 9.26
CA PRO A 2 23.07 45.12 9.66
C PRO A 2 24.27 44.99 10.62
N PRO A 3 24.24 44.06 11.61
CA PRO A 3 25.39 43.82 12.49
C PRO A 3 26.48 42.96 11.81
N PRO A 4 27.75 43.10 12.25
CA PRO A 4 28.91 42.60 11.54
C PRO A 4 29.24 41.11 11.79
N VAL A 5 29.74 40.48 10.72
CA VAL A 5 30.21 39.09 10.61
C VAL A 5 31.47 38.86 11.47
N ARG A 6 31.44 37.86 12.36
CA ARG A 6 32.62 37.38 13.11
C ARG A 6 33.43 36.38 12.27
N ARG A 7 34.69 36.73 12.01
CA ARG A 7 35.74 35.92 11.37
C ARG A 7 36.27 34.89 12.37
N VAL A 8 36.20 33.59 12.03
CA VAL A 8 36.83 32.52 12.82
C VAL A 8 38.31 32.40 12.44
N GLN A 9 39.17 32.47 13.45
CA GLN A 9 40.62 32.32 13.36
C GLN A 9 41.01 30.83 13.42
N LEU A 10 41.89 30.40 12.53
CA LEU A 10 42.55 29.09 12.59
C LEU A 10 43.71 29.14 13.61
N PRO A 11 43.95 28.08 14.40
CA PRO A 11 45.04 28.06 15.36
C PRO A 11 46.40 27.88 14.67
N ARG A 12 47.29 28.83 14.95
CA ARG A 12 48.75 28.76 14.79
C ARG A 12 49.36 28.05 16.00
N GLN A 13 50.15 27.01 15.76
CA GLN A 13 51.25 26.54 16.61
C GLN A 13 52.12 25.61 15.74
N ALA A 14 53.44 25.53 15.87
CA ALA A 14 54.49 26.45 16.30
C ALA A 14 55.78 25.93 15.64
N LEU A 15 56.63 26.86 15.21
CA LEU A 15 57.92 26.59 14.59
C LEU A 15 58.91 25.99 15.60
N ARG A 16 59.63 24.92 15.21
CA ARG A 16 60.99 24.65 15.67
C ARG A 16 61.93 24.56 14.46
N SER A 17 62.75 25.59 14.32
CA SER A 17 64.03 25.67 13.60
C SER A 17 65.14 25.01 14.45
N SER A 18 66.35 24.67 14.01
CA SER A 18 67.05 24.53 12.73
C SER A 18 68.47 24.07 13.09
N THR A 19 69.13 23.21 12.30
CA THR A 19 70.61 23.24 12.17
C THR A 19 71.08 22.64 10.83
N ILE A 20 71.29 23.52 9.83
CA ILE A 20 72.49 23.74 8.97
C ILE A 20 73.58 22.63 9.09
N ARG A 21 74.22 21.97 8.10
CA ARG A 21 74.54 22.10 6.63
C ARG A 21 75.33 20.79 6.24
N PRO A 22 75.97 20.60 5.05
CA PRO A 22 75.61 20.91 3.65
C PRO A 22 75.83 19.73 2.65
N ALA A 23 75.33 19.92 1.42
CA ALA A 23 75.81 19.44 0.12
C ALA A 23 76.17 17.95 -0.12
N GLU A 24 75.44 17.27 -1.03
CA GLU A 24 76.05 16.64 -2.22
C GLU A 24 75.03 16.18 -3.28
N ALA A 25 75.37 16.51 -4.53
CA ALA A 25 75.02 15.98 -5.84
C ALA A 25 73.62 15.39 -6.18
N THR A 26 73.05 16.03 -7.20
CA THR A 26 72.15 15.53 -8.25
C THR A 26 72.54 14.16 -8.82
N CYS A 27 71.57 13.26 -8.97
CA CYS A 27 71.70 12.08 -9.84
C CYS A 27 70.40 11.81 -10.62
N PRO A 28 70.39 11.92 -11.96
CA PRO A 28 69.28 11.54 -12.82
C PRO A 28 69.38 10.09 -13.32
N ARG A 29 68.20 9.45 -13.38
CA ARG A 29 67.75 8.32 -14.25
C ARG A 29 68.81 7.34 -14.80
N GLN A 30 68.72 6.09 -14.37
CA GLN A 30 69.35 4.96 -15.05
C GLN A 30 68.39 4.32 -16.07
N PHE A 31 68.70 4.53 -17.35
CA PHE A 31 68.20 3.72 -18.46
C PHE A 31 68.91 2.36 -18.50
N SER A 32 68.20 1.37 -19.02
CA SER A 32 68.54 -0.03 -19.29
C SER A 32 70.02 -0.35 -19.58
N TYR A 33 70.57 -1.28 -18.81
CA TYR A 33 71.71 -2.10 -19.23
C TYR A 33 71.23 -3.18 -20.21
N LYS A 34 71.49 -3.01 -21.51
CA LYS A 34 71.69 -4.14 -22.44
C LYS A 34 72.81 -3.80 -23.44
N HIS A 35 73.75 -4.73 -23.58
CA HIS A 35 74.93 -4.65 -24.44
C HIS A 35 74.57 -4.58 -25.95
N PRO A 36 75.26 -3.74 -26.74
CA PRO A 36 75.11 -3.69 -28.19
C PRO A 36 76.14 -4.63 -28.83
N ARG A 37 75.78 -5.88 -29.04
CA ARG A 37 76.52 -6.77 -29.95
C ARG A 37 75.56 -7.62 -30.73
N GLN A 38 75.07 -7.08 -31.84
CA GLN A 38 74.55 -7.79 -33.01
C GLN A 38 73.96 -6.74 -33.93
N PHE A 39 74.75 -6.17 -34.85
CA PHE A 39 74.34 -5.69 -36.18
C PHE A 39 75.57 -5.18 -36.93
N LEU A 40 76.48 -6.09 -37.28
CA LEU A 40 77.46 -5.87 -38.35
C LEU A 40 77.63 -7.19 -39.11
N ILE A 41 76.66 -7.49 -39.97
CA ILE A 41 76.89 -8.29 -41.18
C ILE A 41 76.07 -7.62 -42.28
N ALA A 42 76.60 -6.51 -42.82
CA ALA A 42 76.15 -5.97 -44.09
C ALA A 42 77.00 -6.63 -45.19
N HIS A 43 76.34 -7.35 -46.08
CA HIS A 43 76.96 -7.88 -47.31
C HIS A 43 77.39 -6.72 -48.24
N PRO A 44 78.44 -6.90 -49.05
CA PRO A 44 78.97 -5.85 -49.92
C PRO A 44 78.08 -5.69 -51.15
N GLY A 45 77.49 -4.51 -51.33
CA GLY A 45 76.82 -4.15 -52.58
C GLY A 45 75.55 -3.34 -52.40
N SER A 46 75.68 -2.04 -52.11
CA SER A 46 74.92 -0.94 -52.72
C SER A 46 75.04 0.32 -51.85
N SER A 47 75.39 1.45 -52.46
CA SER A 47 75.68 2.72 -51.78
C SER A 47 74.42 3.57 -51.60
N ARG A 48 73.40 3.07 -50.90
CA ARG A 48 72.32 3.96 -50.42
C ARG A 48 71.72 3.48 -49.10
N PRO A 49 71.77 4.29 -48.03
CA PRO A 49 71.02 3.99 -46.81
C PRO A 49 69.52 4.08 -47.12
N GLN A 50 68.83 2.94 -47.10
CA GLN A 50 67.38 2.89 -47.21
C GLN A 50 66.76 3.09 -45.82
N LEU A 51 66.07 4.22 -45.65
CA LEU A 51 65.32 4.53 -44.45
C LEU A 51 64.00 3.72 -44.44
N PRO A 52 63.74 2.89 -43.43
CA PRO A 52 62.65 1.90 -43.43
C PRO A 52 61.24 2.50 -43.26
N PHE A 53 61.09 3.83 -43.19
CA PHE A 53 59.79 4.49 -43.03
C PHE A 53 59.12 4.91 -44.36
N LEU A 54 59.78 4.74 -45.51
CA LEU A 54 59.25 5.16 -46.83
C LEU A 54 58.83 4.01 -47.76
N TYR A 55 58.86 2.75 -47.30
CA TYR A 55 58.29 1.63 -48.06
C TYR A 55 57.16 0.98 -47.26
N PRO A 56 55.89 1.11 -47.68
CA PRO A 56 54.82 0.23 -47.24
C PRO A 56 54.90 -1.05 -48.09
N SER A 57 56.00 -1.81 -47.96
CA SER A 57 56.13 -3.07 -48.68
C SER A 57 55.44 -4.18 -47.90
N GLY A 58 54.20 -4.45 -48.32
CA GLY A 58 53.68 -5.81 -48.46
C GLY A 58 53.30 -6.49 -47.15
N GLN A 59 52.02 -6.37 -46.82
CA GLN A 59 51.30 -7.36 -46.02
C GLN A 59 51.52 -8.76 -46.63
N HIS A 60 52.42 -9.54 -46.06
CA HIS A 60 52.28 -10.98 -46.05
C HIS A 60 52.46 -11.42 -44.60
N LEU A 61 51.33 -11.71 -43.98
CA LEU A 61 51.23 -12.37 -42.67
C LEU A 61 51.83 -13.77 -42.80
N SER A 62 53.16 -13.86 -42.84
CA SER A 62 53.84 -15.15 -42.71
C SER A 62 53.70 -15.61 -41.26
N SER A 63 53.35 -16.88 -41.09
CA SER A 63 53.17 -17.54 -39.78
C SER A 63 54.34 -17.33 -38.81
N GLY A 64 55.53 -16.97 -39.31
CA GLY A 64 56.71 -16.64 -38.52
C GLY A 64 56.63 -15.34 -37.70
N GLN A 65 55.85 -14.33 -38.10
CA GLN A 65 55.66 -13.12 -37.28
C GLN A 65 54.65 -13.33 -36.15
N VAL A 66 53.59 -14.12 -36.40
CA VAL A 66 52.64 -14.54 -35.36
C VAL A 66 53.32 -15.49 -34.37
N ALA A 67 54.17 -16.41 -34.85
CA ALA A 67 54.98 -17.28 -34.00
C ALA A 67 56.08 -16.54 -33.22
N ARG A 68 56.51 -15.33 -33.63
CA ARG A 68 57.39 -14.45 -32.84
C ARG A 68 56.65 -13.61 -31.80
N LEU A 69 55.38 -13.28 -32.03
CA LEU A 69 54.51 -12.73 -30.97
C LEU A 69 54.20 -13.79 -29.90
N PHE A 70 54.15 -15.07 -30.30
CA PHE A 70 53.98 -16.21 -29.39
C PHE A 70 55.29 -16.99 -29.09
N SER A 71 56.47 -16.45 -29.43
CA SER A 71 57.72 -17.09 -29.02
C SER A 71 57.96 -16.77 -27.56
N ILE A 72 57.33 -17.57 -26.69
CA ILE A 72 57.41 -17.42 -25.25
C ILE A 72 58.85 -17.68 -24.82
N SER A 73 59.64 -16.60 -24.67
CA SER A 73 60.96 -16.67 -24.07
C SER A 73 60.86 -17.27 -22.66
N ALA A 74 61.90 -17.92 -22.15
CA ALA A 74 61.89 -18.53 -20.82
C ALA A 74 61.48 -17.56 -19.69
N ASN A 75 61.72 -16.25 -19.89
CA ASN A 75 61.29 -15.19 -18.97
C ASN A 75 59.79 -14.90 -19.07
N HIS A 76 59.17 -15.00 -20.26
CA HIS A 76 57.71 -14.91 -20.40
C HIS A 76 56.98 -16.13 -19.81
N LYS A 77 57.56 -17.34 -19.84
CA LYS A 77 56.97 -18.51 -19.16
C LYS A 77 56.91 -18.32 -17.64
N LYS A 78 57.97 -17.76 -17.04
CA LYS A 78 58.00 -17.42 -15.60
C LYS A 78 57.02 -16.30 -15.27
N PHE A 79 57.02 -15.23 -16.06
CA PHE A 79 56.06 -14.13 -15.90
C PHE A 79 54.61 -14.62 -16.01
N ILE A 80 54.23 -15.36 -17.05
CA ILE A 80 52.86 -15.89 -17.21
C ILE A 80 52.50 -16.83 -16.07
N LYS A 81 53.43 -17.70 -15.61
CA LYS A 81 53.19 -18.60 -14.47
C LYS A 81 53.00 -17.84 -13.16
N GLU A 82 53.79 -16.80 -12.92
CA GLU A 82 53.69 -15.95 -11.74
C GLU A 82 52.43 -15.08 -11.78
N THR A 83 52.12 -14.45 -12.92
CA THR A 83 50.89 -13.69 -13.15
C THR A 83 49.65 -14.57 -13.02
N ALA A 84 49.66 -15.79 -13.56
CA ALA A 84 48.55 -16.73 -13.41
C ALA A 84 48.38 -17.20 -11.95
N LYS A 85 49.48 -17.43 -11.22
CA LYS A 85 49.43 -17.78 -9.79
C LYS A 85 48.90 -16.60 -8.96
N LEU A 86 49.27 -15.38 -9.32
CA LEU A 86 48.80 -14.15 -8.67
C LEU A 86 47.31 -13.91 -8.99
N SER A 87 46.91 -14.06 -10.25
CA SER A 87 45.53 -13.86 -10.68
C SER A 87 44.59 -14.85 -10.01
N VAL A 88 44.94 -16.14 -9.96
CA VAL A 88 44.13 -17.16 -9.25
C VAL A 88 43.97 -16.81 -7.77
N ARG A 89 45.04 -16.36 -7.11
CA ARG A 89 44.98 -15.94 -5.69
C ARG A 89 44.05 -14.74 -5.49
N TYR A 90 44.16 -13.72 -6.34
CA TYR A 90 43.30 -12.55 -6.25
C TYR A 90 41.86 -12.86 -6.68
N SER A 91 41.63 -13.73 -7.65
CA SER A 91 40.29 -14.19 -8.04
C SER A 91 39.59 -14.93 -6.91
N ILE A 92 40.29 -15.81 -6.18
CA ILE A 92 39.74 -16.48 -5.00
C ILE A 92 39.42 -15.47 -3.91
N LEU A 93 40.31 -14.51 -3.66
CA LEU A 93 40.09 -13.47 -2.64
C LEU A 93 38.90 -12.59 -3.00
N ILE A 94 38.81 -12.11 -4.25
CA ILE A 94 37.70 -11.30 -4.74
C ILE A 94 36.39 -12.09 -4.67
N PHE A 95 36.40 -13.37 -5.06
CA PHE A 95 35.22 -14.23 -4.96
C PHE A 95 34.75 -14.40 -3.50
N LEU A 96 35.67 -14.63 -2.57
CA LEU A 96 35.35 -14.73 -1.14
C LEU A 96 34.81 -13.42 -0.58
N VAL A 97 35.45 -12.29 -0.89
CA VAL A 97 35.03 -10.96 -0.44
C VAL A 97 33.66 -10.61 -1.04
N SER A 98 33.48 -10.81 -2.35
CA SER A 98 32.21 -10.58 -3.03
C SER A 98 31.10 -11.45 -2.45
N SER A 99 31.36 -12.74 -2.23
CA SER A 99 30.37 -13.66 -1.65
C SER A 99 29.99 -13.25 -0.23
N CYS A 100 30.98 -12.85 0.59
CA CYS A 100 30.74 -12.36 1.94
C CYS A 100 29.91 -11.08 1.95
N LEU A 101 30.22 -10.12 1.06
CA LEU A 101 29.45 -8.88 0.90
C LEU A 101 28.03 -9.17 0.40
N SER A 102 27.84 -10.11 -0.52
CA SER A 102 26.51 -10.52 -0.99
C SER A 102 25.69 -11.19 0.11
N ILE A 103 26.29 -12.07 0.92
CA ILE A 103 25.62 -12.70 2.06
C ILE A 103 25.26 -11.67 3.13
N ALA A 104 26.18 -10.75 3.45
CA ALA A 104 25.93 -9.66 4.38
C ALA A 104 24.81 -8.73 3.88
N GLY A 105 24.82 -8.39 2.58
CA GLY A 105 23.77 -7.60 1.94
C GLY A 105 22.41 -8.29 2.00
N MET A 106 22.33 -9.59 1.68
CA MET A 106 21.09 -10.38 1.83
C MET A 106 20.61 -10.44 3.28
N GLY A 107 21.53 -10.55 4.25
CA GLY A 107 21.20 -10.52 5.68
C GLY A 107 20.60 -9.19 6.11
N ILE A 108 21.18 -8.06 5.68
CA ILE A 108 20.66 -6.72 5.97
C ILE A 108 19.29 -6.52 5.33
N LEU A 109 19.11 -6.91 4.07
CA LEU A 109 17.81 -6.81 3.40
C LEU A 109 16.75 -7.69 4.08
N SER A 110 17.11 -8.91 4.48
CA SER A 110 16.21 -9.80 5.23
C SER A 110 15.80 -9.20 6.57
N GLU A 111 16.72 -8.54 7.27
CA GLU A 111 16.47 -7.88 8.55
C GLU A 111 15.56 -6.67 8.37
N GLN A 112 15.82 -5.84 7.36
CA GLN A 112 14.95 -4.72 7.00
C GLN A 112 13.54 -5.20 6.65
N GLN A 113 13.43 -6.32 5.94
CA GLN A 113 12.14 -6.96 5.64
C GLN A 113 11.46 -7.51 6.89
N GLU A 114 12.20 -8.07 7.85
CA GLU A 114 11.63 -8.52 9.14
C GLU A 114 11.10 -7.34 9.95
N ARG A 115 11.79 -6.20 9.93
CA ARG A 115 11.31 -5.00 10.62
C ARG A 115 10.09 -4.39 9.96
N ALA A 116 10.03 -4.42 8.62
CA ALA A 116 8.92 -3.89 7.86
C ALA A 116 7.67 -4.79 7.97
N PHE A 117 7.88 -6.11 7.87
CA PHE A 117 6.85 -7.14 7.94
C PHE A 117 7.25 -8.19 8.99
N PRO A 118 6.97 -7.92 10.27
CA PRO A 118 7.30 -8.86 11.34
C PRO A 118 6.53 -10.16 11.14
N SER A 119 7.23 -11.29 11.29
CA SER A 119 6.65 -12.63 11.18
C SER A 119 6.71 -13.36 12.52
N PRO A 120 5.76 -14.25 12.84
CA PRO A 120 5.77 -14.97 14.10
C PRO A 120 7.06 -15.77 14.29
N HIS A 121 7.64 -15.69 15.49
CA HIS A 121 8.93 -16.32 15.79
C HIS A 121 8.86 -17.84 15.84
N GLU A 122 7.66 -18.37 16.07
CA GLU A 122 7.37 -19.80 16.11
C GLU A 122 7.36 -20.47 14.72
N TRP A 123 7.28 -19.68 13.64
CA TRP A 123 7.28 -20.22 12.28
C TRP A 123 8.67 -20.66 11.83
N SER A 124 8.72 -21.71 11.03
CA SER A 124 9.95 -22.09 10.34
C SER A 124 10.49 -20.94 9.47
N LEU A 125 11.82 -20.82 9.38
CA LEU A 125 12.49 -19.76 8.61
C LEU A 125 12.02 -19.67 7.15
N MET A 126 11.69 -20.81 6.54
CA MET A 126 11.17 -20.86 5.17
C MET A 126 9.79 -20.20 5.07
N THR A 127 8.88 -20.49 6.01
CA THR A 127 7.54 -19.90 6.05
C THR A 127 7.61 -18.40 6.29
N ARG A 128 8.48 -17.95 7.22
CA ARG A 128 8.77 -16.53 7.45
C ARG A 128 9.29 -15.84 6.20
N PHE A 129 10.19 -16.48 5.46
CA PHE A 129 10.74 -15.95 4.21
C PHE A 129 9.69 -15.84 3.09
N ARG A 130 8.84 -16.86 2.93
CA ARG A 130 7.74 -16.86 1.94
C ARG A 130 6.70 -15.78 2.25
N PHE A 131 6.27 -15.70 3.51
CA PHE A 131 5.34 -14.65 3.96
C PHE A 131 5.89 -13.26 3.69
N ARG A 132 7.12 -12.96 4.11
CA ARG A 132 7.76 -11.66 3.88
C ARG A 132 7.89 -11.33 2.40
N ARG A 133 8.23 -12.31 1.56
CA ARG A 133 8.24 -12.12 0.09
C ARG A 133 6.85 -11.77 -0.43
N GLY A 134 5.81 -12.49 -0.02
CA GLY A 134 4.43 -12.16 -0.38
C GLY A 134 4.05 -10.73 0.00
N ARG A 135 4.34 -10.33 1.24
CA ARG A 135 4.09 -8.96 1.73
C ARG A 135 4.93 -7.90 1.01
N TRP A 136 6.17 -8.23 0.65
CA TRP A 136 7.04 -7.36 -0.12
C TRP A 136 6.45 -7.03 -1.49
N TRP A 137 5.94 -8.03 -2.20
CA TRP A 137 5.29 -7.87 -3.51
C TRP A 137 3.94 -7.17 -3.44
N GLN A 138 3.28 -7.14 -2.28
CA GLN A 138 2.01 -6.41 -2.08
C GLN A 138 2.20 -4.90 -2.00
N VAL A 139 3.37 -4.41 -1.63
CA VAL A 139 3.63 -2.97 -1.51
C VAL A 139 4.04 -2.41 -2.86
N ASP A 140 3.19 -1.53 -3.40
CA ASP A 140 3.38 -0.85 -4.70
C ASP A 140 4.78 -0.25 -4.83
N GLU A 141 5.28 0.37 -3.75
CA GLU A 141 6.57 1.07 -3.71
C GLU A 141 7.78 0.17 -3.99
N ASN A 142 7.65 -1.14 -3.71
CA ASN A 142 8.74 -2.09 -3.89
C ASN A 142 8.81 -2.67 -5.32
N ASN A 143 7.80 -2.42 -6.15
CA ASN A 143 7.63 -3.00 -7.48
C ASN A 143 8.01 -1.97 -8.56
N GLU A 144 9.28 -1.58 -8.58
CA GLU A 144 9.79 -0.45 -9.38
C GLU A 144 9.62 -0.61 -10.90
N GLU A 145 9.65 -1.84 -11.43
CA GLU A 145 9.54 -2.10 -12.88
C GLU A 145 8.08 -2.08 -13.39
N GLU A 146 7.13 -2.54 -12.56
CA GLU A 146 5.72 -2.67 -12.94
C GLU A 146 4.90 -1.45 -12.44
N GLY A 147 5.28 -0.84 -11.32
CA GLY A 147 4.54 0.27 -10.70
C GLY A 147 3.21 -0.14 -10.07
N PHE A 148 2.92 -1.45 -10.02
CA PHE A 148 1.75 -2.06 -9.37
C PHE A 148 2.15 -3.40 -8.73
N PRO A 149 1.40 -3.90 -7.73
CA PRO A 149 1.64 -5.21 -7.14
C PRO A 149 1.44 -6.35 -8.13
N ASN A 150 2.44 -7.22 -8.22
CA ASN A 150 2.33 -8.45 -8.98
C ASN A 150 1.51 -9.48 -8.18
N TRP A 151 0.17 -9.41 -8.30
CA TRP A 151 -0.75 -10.24 -7.52
C TRP A 151 -0.55 -11.74 -7.74
N ALA A 152 -0.07 -12.17 -8.91
CA ALA A 152 0.24 -13.57 -9.20
C ALA A 152 1.39 -14.07 -8.32
N ARG A 153 2.48 -13.30 -8.23
CA ARG A 153 3.60 -13.63 -7.33
C ARG A 153 3.20 -13.56 -5.85
N VAL A 154 2.37 -12.58 -5.49
CA VAL A 154 1.83 -12.47 -4.12
C VAL A 154 1.08 -13.76 -3.75
N TYR A 155 0.17 -14.20 -4.62
CA TYR A 155 -0.61 -15.41 -4.39
C TYR A 155 0.30 -16.64 -4.31
N ASP A 156 1.24 -16.84 -5.24
CA ASP A 156 2.14 -18.00 -5.22
C ASP A 156 2.99 -18.07 -3.94
N GLU A 157 3.55 -16.95 -3.47
CA GLU A 157 4.38 -16.94 -2.26
C GLU A 157 3.54 -17.17 -1.00
N LEU A 158 2.32 -16.63 -0.95
CA LEU A 158 1.41 -16.83 0.17
C LEU A 158 0.77 -18.23 0.17
N ASP A 159 0.51 -18.83 -0.99
CA ASP A 159 0.03 -20.21 -1.15
C ASP A 159 1.08 -21.20 -0.62
N LEU A 160 2.36 -20.99 -0.95
CA LEU A 160 3.46 -21.77 -0.40
C LEU A 160 3.63 -21.58 1.12
N ALA A 161 3.34 -20.38 1.65
CA ALA A 161 3.35 -20.15 3.09
C ALA A 161 2.15 -20.86 3.76
N LEU A 162 0.95 -20.73 3.18
CA LEU A 162 -0.28 -21.32 3.67
C LEU A 162 -0.19 -22.85 3.70
N GLY A 163 0.27 -23.46 2.61
CA GLY A 163 0.47 -24.91 2.53
C GLY A 163 1.41 -25.45 3.61
N ARG A 164 2.41 -24.68 4.05
CA ARG A 164 3.30 -25.08 5.16
C ARG A 164 2.69 -24.87 6.54
N LEU A 165 1.86 -23.82 6.69
CA LEU A 165 1.14 -23.54 7.93
C LEU A 165 0.03 -24.56 8.20
N GLU A 166 -0.54 -25.13 7.14
CA GLU A 166 -1.60 -26.15 7.24
C GLU A 166 -1.06 -27.59 7.21
N ASP A 167 0.23 -27.78 6.91
CA ASP A 167 0.89 -29.09 6.92
C ASP A 167 1.18 -29.54 8.37
N PRO A 168 0.57 -30.66 8.85
CA PRO A 168 0.76 -31.16 10.20
C PRO A 168 2.20 -31.59 10.51
N ASP A 169 3.00 -31.91 9.49
CA ASP A 169 4.39 -32.38 9.66
C ASP A 169 5.40 -31.22 9.81
N ILE A 170 4.96 -29.97 9.59
CA ILE A 170 5.82 -28.77 9.58
C ILE A 170 5.32 -27.74 10.61
N ASP A 171 4.71 -26.64 10.15
CA ASP A 171 4.28 -25.51 11.00
C ASP A 171 2.80 -25.68 11.45
N GLY A 172 2.07 -26.61 10.82
CA GLY A 172 0.69 -26.98 11.14
C GLY A 172 0.54 -28.02 12.26
N ALA A 173 1.63 -28.42 12.92
CA ALA A 173 1.57 -29.37 14.03
C ALA A 173 0.60 -28.89 15.13
N GLY A 174 -0.42 -29.68 15.45
CA GLY A 174 -1.44 -29.35 16.46
C GLY A 174 -2.66 -28.59 15.94
N LEU A 175 -2.84 -28.48 14.62
CA LEU A 175 -4.13 -28.08 14.04
C LEU A 175 -5.14 -29.21 14.19
N ALA A 176 -6.29 -28.89 14.79
CA ALA A 176 -7.43 -29.81 14.84
C ALA A 176 -8.43 -29.45 13.74
N GLU A 177 -8.85 -30.44 12.97
CA GLU A 177 -10.01 -30.28 12.09
C GLU A 177 -11.26 -30.05 12.93
N GLN A 178 -12.08 -29.07 12.57
CA GLN A 178 -13.31 -28.77 13.30
C GLN A 178 -14.40 -29.82 12.99
N GLU A 179 -14.86 -30.55 14.02
CA GLU A 179 -15.93 -31.55 13.89
C GLU A 179 -17.35 -30.97 13.88
N GLU A 180 -17.55 -29.77 14.46
CA GLU A 180 -18.88 -29.13 14.65
C GLU A 180 -19.04 -27.86 13.80
N GLY A 181 -20.04 -27.86 12.90
CA GLY A 181 -20.43 -26.70 12.08
C GLY A 181 -19.90 -26.70 10.64
N GLY A 182 -19.48 -27.86 10.12
CA GLY A 182 -18.92 -28.02 8.78
C GLY A 182 -19.85 -27.60 7.65
N ILE A 183 -19.83 -26.32 7.29
CA ILE A 183 -20.27 -25.88 5.96
C ILE A 183 -19.28 -26.51 4.99
N LEU A 184 -19.68 -27.57 4.30
CA LEU A 184 -18.92 -28.09 3.17
C LEU A 184 -19.05 -27.07 2.04
N VAL A 185 -18.14 -26.10 2.00
CA VAL A 185 -18.08 -25.15 0.89
C VAL A 185 -17.50 -25.89 -0.32
N PRO A 186 -18.21 -25.97 -1.46
CA PRO A 186 -17.72 -26.66 -2.65
C PRO A 186 -16.36 -26.10 -3.08
N GLY A 187 -15.34 -26.96 -3.16
CA GLY A 187 -13.96 -26.57 -3.54
C GLY A 187 -13.02 -26.23 -2.37
N VAL A 188 -13.53 -26.02 -1.15
CA VAL A 188 -12.73 -25.58 0.03
C VAL A 188 -12.38 -26.74 0.98
N GLY A 189 -13.15 -27.83 0.96
CA GLY A 189 -13.03 -28.90 1.96
C GLY A 189 -13.74 -28.57 3.27
N LYS A 190 -13.38 -29.25 4.37
CA LYS A 190 -14.00 -29.04 5.70
C LYS A 190 -13.66 -27.64 6.21
N ALA A 191 -14.69 -26.85 6.54
CA ALA A 191 -14.55 -25.43 6.86
C ALA A 191 -13.82 -25.17 8.18
N GLY A 192 -12.65 -24.51 8.08
CA GLY A 192 -11.89 -23.95 9.19
C GLY A 192 -11.16 -24.96 10.08
N PHE A 193 -10.12 -24.48 10.76
CA PHE A 193 -9.40 -25.25 11.79
C PHE A 193 -9.80 -24.76 13.19
N ASP A 194 -9.64 -25.60 14.21
CA ASP A 194 -9.58 -25.10 15.60
C ASP A 194 -8.13 -24.75 15.92
N ILE A 195 -7.83 -23.44 15.95
CA ILE A 195 -6.49 -22.89 16.20
C ILE A 195 -6.33 -22.38 17.64
N THR A 196 -7.28 -22.67 18.53
CA THR A 196 -7.25 -22.19 19.93
C THR A 196 -6.03 -22.68 20.72
N ALA A 197 -5.47 -23.83 20.34
CA ALA A 197 -4.27 -24.38 20.96
C ALA A 197 -2.96 -23.69 20.53
N LYS A 198 -2.98 -22.87 19.47
CA LYS A 198 -1.81 -22.16 18.95
C LYS A 198 -1.58 -20.83 19.67
N SER A 199 -0.34 -20.34 19.63
CA SER A 199 0.02 -19.04 20.19
C SER A 199 -0.72 -17.89 19.49
N GLU A 200 -0.79 -16.75 20.17
CA GLU A 200 -1.41 -15.54 19.62
C GLU A 200 -0.67 -15.01 18.39
N GLU A 201 0.67 -15.02 18.41
CA GLU A 201 1.48 -14.60 17.26
C GLU A 201 1.20 -15.49 16.04
N TRP A 202 1.13 -16.81 16.25
CA TRP A 202 0.83 -17.76 15.19
C TRP A 202 -0.55 -17.51 14.58
N ARG A 203 -1.57 -17.30 15.42
CA ARG A 203 -2.95 -17.01 14.98
C ARG A 203 -3.01 -15.71 14.18
N GLN A 204 -2.33 -14.65 14.63
CA GLN A 204 -2.30 -13.38 13.92
C GLN A 204 -1.62 -13.51 12.55
N GLY A 205 -0.46 -14.16 12.48
CA GLY A 205 0.22 -14.39 11.20
C GLY A 205 -0.61 -15.25 10.24
N TYR A 206 -1.31 -16.26 10.75
CA TYR A 206 -2.19 -17.11 9.93
C TYR A 206 -3.38 -16.30 9.37
N TYR A 207 -3.99 -15.42 10.18
CA TYR A 207 -4.99 -14.47 9.70
C TYR A 207 -4.45 -13.56 8.59
N GLU A 208 -3.24 -13.00 8.76
CA GLU A 208 -2.60 -12.12 7.78
C GLU A 208 -2.30 -12.82 6.44
N VAL A 209 -1.91 -14.10 6.49
CA VAL A 209 -1.76 -14.93 5.28
C VAL A 209 -3.11 -15.12 4.60
N LEU A 210 -4.15 -15.54 5.33
CA LEU A 210 -5.47 -15.81 4.77
C LEU A 210 -6.12 -14.56 4.15
N ILE A 211 -6.07 -13.42 4.84
CA ILE A 211 -6.64 -12.17 4.31
C ILE A 211 -5.83 -11.66 3.11
N GLY A 212 -4.51 -11.86 3.11
CA GLY A 212 -3.64 -11.55 1.97
C GLY A 212 -3.93 -12.43 0.75
N MET A 213 -4.21 -13.73 1.00
CA MET A 213 -4.64 -14.68 -0.03
C MET A 213 -5.99 -14.29 -0.62
N ALA A 214 -6.95 -13.93 0.23
CA ALA A 214 -8.26 -13.46 -0.21
C ALA A 214 -8.12 -12.22 -1.12
N ALA A 215 -7.39 -11.20 -0.69
CA ALA A 215 -7.15 -9.98 -1.46
C ALA A 215 -6.42 -10.21 -2.79
N ALA A 216 -5.50 -11.18 -2.84
CA ALA A 216 -4.82 -11.57 -4.07
C ALA A 216 -5.77 -12.34 -5.01
N ALA A 217 -6.57 -13.27 -4.47
CA ALA A 217 -7.54 -14.05 -5.23
C ALA A 217 -8.63 -13.17 -5.86
N GLU A 218 -9.12 -12.13 -5.16
CA GLU A 218 -10.07 -11.16 -5.71
C GLU A 218 -9.55 -10.48 -6.99
N ARG A 219 -8.24 -10.21 -7.04
CA ARG A 219 -7.60 -9.48 -8.15
C ARG A 219 -7.14 -10.40 -9.27
N LEU A 220 -6.86 -11.66 -8.96
CA LEU A 220 -6.52 -12.71 -9.91
C LEU A 220 -7.74 -13.42 -10.49
N GLU A 221 -8.95 -12.98 -10.16
CA GLU A 221 -10.15 -13.65 -10.64
C GLU A 221 -10.27 -13.58 -12.18
N GLY A 222 -10.52 -14.75 -12.78
CA GLY A 222 -10.56 -14.90 -14.24
C GLY A 222 -9.19 -14.97 -14.90
N TRP A 223 -8.09 -14.88 -14.14
CA TRP A 223 -6.75 -15.17 -14.66
C TRP A 223 -6.57 -16.68 -14.77
N VAL A 224 -5.77 -17.06 -15.76
CA VAL A 224 -5.55 -18.46 -16.11
C VAL A 224 -4.08 -18.79 -16.03
N THR A 225 -3.79 -20.02 -15.64
CA THR A 225 -2.45 -20.58 -15.62
C THR A 225 -2.43 -22.02 -16.14
N ASP A 226 -1.23 -22.54 -16.32
CA ASP A 226 -0.97 -23.93 -16.64
C ASP A 226 -1.01 -24.82 -15.39
N LYS A 227 -1.11 -26.14 -15.59
CA LYS A 227 -0.95 -27.14 -14.51
C LYS A 227 0.35 -26.98 -13.69
N TRP A 228 1.39 -26.41 -14.29
CA TRP A 228 2.69 -26.18 -13.66
C TRP A 228 2.83 -24.79 -13.00
N ARG A 229 1.81 -23.93 -13.08
CA ARG A 229 1.77 -22.57 -12.52
C ARG A 229 3.01 -21.71 -12.82
N ARG A 230 3.61 -21.84 -14.01
CA ARG A 230 4.85 -21.11 -14.37
C ARG A 230 4.60 -19.69 -14.84
N ASN A 231 3.51 -19.49 -15.56
CA ASN A 231 3.13 -18.20 -16.13
C ASN A 231 1.64 -18.01 -15.91
N VAL A 232 1.23 -16.75 -15.76
CA VAL A 232 -0.17 -16.40 -15.55
C VAL A 232 -0.59 -15.42 -16.64
N TRP A 233 -1.74 -15.66 -17.24
CA TRP A 233 -2.31 -14.84 -18.29
C TRP A 233 -3.57 -14.15 -17.79
N ALA A 234 -3.63 -12.84 -17.98
CA ALA A 234 -4.82 -12.05 -17.69
C ALA A 234 -5.97 -12.40 -18.65
N PRO A 235 -7.23 -12.22 -18.24
CA PRO A 235 -8.40 -12.56 -19.05
C PRO A 235 -8.47 -11.83 -20.41
N GLU A 236 -7.75 -10.73 -20.58
CA GLU A 236 -7.66 -9.99 -21.85
C GLU A 236 -6.92 -10.76 -22.96
N PHE A 237 -5.99 -11.64 -22.58
CA PHE A 237 -5.19 -12.46 -23.50
C PHE A 237 -5.82 -13.84 -23.73
N VAL A 238 -6.80 -14.22 -22.93
CA VAL A 238 -7.43 -15.54 -22.98
C VAL A 238 -8.73 -15.46 -23.76
N GLU A 239 -8.90 -16.36 -24.72
CA GLU A 239 -10.17 -16.54 -25.41
C GLU A 239 -11.21 -17.07 -24.43
N SER A 240 -12.34 -16.36 -24.30
CA SER A 240 -13.44 -16.75 -23.43
C SER A 240 -14.77 -16.35 -24.05
N LYS A 241 -15.88 -16.84 -23.48
CA LYS A 241 -17.24 -16.44 -23.92
C LYS A 241 -17.46 -14.92 -23.87
N ILE A 242 -16.78 -14.23 -22.96
CA ILE A 242 -16.83 -12.78 -22.78
C ILE A 242 -15.83 -12.09 -23.72
N ASN A 243 -14.68 -12.71 -23.97
CA ASN A 243 -13.60 -12.18 -24.80
C ASN A 243 -13.36 -13.08 -26.04
N LEU A 244 -14.13 -12.83 -27.10
CA LEU A 244 -14.03 -13.57 -28.37
C LEU A 244 -12.79 -13.21 -29.21
N ARG A 245 -12.09 -12.12 -28.87
CA ARG A 245 -10.91 -11.63 -29.62
C ARG A 245 -9.81 -11.26 -28.63
N PRO A 246 -9.05 -12.23 -28.13
CA PRO A 246 -7.98 -11.95 -27.18
C PRO A 246 -6.90 -11.05 -27.80
N LYS A 247 -6.28 -10.24 -26.95
CA LYS A 247 -5.08 -9.48 -27.33
C LYS A 247 -3.92 -10.44 -27.55
N ALA A 248 -3.01 -10.10 -28.45
CA ALA A 248 -1.77 -10.86 -28.61
C ALA A 248 -0.93 -10.77 -27.32
N VAL A 249 -0.29 -11.88 -26.96
CA VAL A 249 0.65 -11.91 -25.83
C VAL A 249 1.84 -10.99 -26.09
N LEU A 250 2.39 -10.43 -25.01
CA LEU A 250 3.54 -9.53 -25.10
C LEU A 250 4.76 -10.27 -25.70
N PRO A 251 5.62 -9.59 -26.49
CA PRO A 251 6.82 -10.20 -27.04
C PRO A 251 7.71 -10.79 -25.94
N GLY A 252 8.01 -12.09 -26.03
CA GLY A 252 8.81 -12.82 -25.05
C GLY A 252 8.02 -13.61 -24.01
N MET A 253 6.70 -13.42 -23.92
CA MET A 253 5.82 -14.28 -23.12
C MET A 253 5.43 -15.55 -23.89
N PRO A 254 5.28 -16.70 -23.20
CA PRO A 254 4.77 -17.91 -23.84
C PRO A 254 3.31 -17.75 -24.28
N GLU A 255 2.95 -18.51 -25.30
CA GLU A 255 1.57 -18.57 -25.81
C GLU A 255 0.60 -19.07 -24.74
N VAL A 256 -0.64 -18.60 -24.84
CA VAL A 256 -1.70 -19.00 -23.92
C VAL A 256 -1.99 -20.50 -24.11
N PRO A 257 -2.12 -21.28 -23.03
CA PRO A 257 -2.38 -22.72 -23.13
C PRO A 257 -3.71 -23.03 -23.83
N ASP A 258 -3.80 -24.21 -24.42
CA ASP A 258 -5.05 -24.75 -24.96
C ASP A 258 -6.12 -24.86 -23.88
N GLU A 259 -7.41 -24.74 -24.25
CA GLU A 259 -8.55 -24.74 -23.33
C GLU A 259 -8.54 -25.90 -22.33
N GLU A 260 -8.10 -27.09 -22.75
CA GLU A 260 -8.05 -28.31 -21.91
C GLU A 260 -7.01 -28.25 -20.78
N ASN A 261 -5.98 -27.42 -20.93
CA ASN A 261 -4.89 -27.29 -19.95
C ASN A 261 -4.99 -26.02 -19.10
N ARG A 262 -6.01 -25.17 -19.36
CA ARG A 262 -6.27 -23.96 -18.60
C ARG A 262 -6.81 -24.29 -17.22
N VAL A 263 -6.12 -23.80 -16.20
CA VAL A 263 -6.55 -23.87 -14.79
C VAL A 263 -6.68 -22.44 -14.25
N SER A 264 -7.59 -22.23 -13.30
CA SER A 264 -7.68 -20.94 -12.61
C SER A 264 -6.35 -20.60 -11.94
N ALA A 265 -5.90 -19.36 -12.07
CA ALA A 265 -4.65 -18.89 -11.47
C ALA A 265 -4.69 -18.93 -9.94
N SER A 266 -5.86 -18.66 -9.36
CA SER A 266 -6.11 -18.71 -7.93
C SER A 266 -7.36 -19.52 -7.61
N ASP A 267 -7.43 -20.01 -6.38
CA ASP A 267 -8.68 -20.49 -5.78
C ASP A 267 -9.67 -19.33 -5.60
N PRO A 268 -10.98 -19.62 -5.50
CA PRO A 268 -11.98 -18.59 -5.25
C PRO A 268 -11.72 -17.84 -3.94
N PRO A 269 -11.88 -16.51 -3.88
CA PRO A 269 -11.66 -15.73 -2.66
C PRO A 269 -12.57 -16.17 -1.49
N GLU A 270 -13.76 -16.68 -1.81
CA GLU A 270 -14.73 -17.26 -0.88
C GLU A 270 -14.08 -18.31 0.04
N THR A 271 -13.18 -19.13 -0.50
CA THR A 271 -12.41 -20.15 0.21
C THR A 271 -11.69 -19.58 1.43
N PHE A 272 -10.99 -18.46 1.23
CA PHE A 272 -10.16 -17.86 2.26
C PHE A 272 -11.01 -17.07 3.26
N TYR A 273 -12.02 -16.32 2.80
CA TYR A 273 -12.93 -15.60 3.69
C TYR A 273 -13.72 -16.54 4.58
N LEU A 274 -14.34 -17.57 4.01
CA LEU A 274 -15.12 -18.54 4.78
C LEU A 274 -14.22 -19.32 5.75
N LYS A 275 -12.99 -19.67 5.34
CA LYS A 275 -12.01 -20.26 6.25
C LYS A 275 -11.73 -19.36 7.46
N ILE A 276 -11.57 -18.03 7.29
CA ILE A 276 -11.41 -17.11 8.43
C ILE A 276 -12.66 -17.08 9.31
N ILE A 277 -13.84 -16.97 8.70
CA ILE A 277 -15.12 -16.81 9.42
C ILE A 277 -15.43 -18.05 10.27
N THR A 278 -15.16 -19.25 9.76
CA THR A 278 -15.50 -20.51 10.43
C THR A 278 -14.41 -20.99 11.39
N THR A 279 -13.14 -20.60 11.18
CA THR A 279 -12.02 -21.01 12.03
C THR A 279 -12.19 -20.51 13.46
N LYS A 280 -12.06 -21.42 14.42
CA LYS A 280 -12.20 -21.12 15.85
C LYS A 280 -10.85 -20.71 16.44
N GLY A 281 -10.81 -19.56 17.09
CA GLY A 281 -9.61 -19.00 17.72
C GLY A 281 -9.21 -17.63 17.19
N PHE A 282 -9.81 -17.15 16.10
CA PHE A 282 -9.69 -15.76 15.66
C PHE A 282 -10.50 -14.81 16.54
N THR A 283 -10.06 -13.55 16.60
CA THR A 283 -10.79 -12.49 17.31
C THR A 283 -12.10 -12.17 16.60
N THR A 284 -13.06 -11.59 17.33
CA THR A 284 -14.33 -11.14 16.74
C THR A 284 -14.09 -10.13 15.63
N ASN A 285 -13.21 -9.15 15.84
CA ASN A 285 -12.84 -8.16 14.81
C ASN A 285 -12.29 -8.80 13.54
N GLN A 286 -11.37 -9.77 13.64
CA GLN A 286 -10.83 -10.49 12.47
C GLN A 286 -11.95 -11.18 11.66
N ARG A 287 -12.87 -11.86 12.34
CA ARG A 287 -14.00 -12.55 11.70
C ARG A 287 -15.00 -11.57 11.08
N VAL A 288 -15.32 -10.48 11.76
CA VAL A 288 -16.19 -9.41 11.23
C VAL A 288 -15.55 -8.77 10.00
N THR A 289 -14.26 -8.44 10.06
CA THR A 289 -13.53 -7.84 8.93
C THR A 289 -13.50 -8.77 7.72
N ALA A 290 -13.27 -10.07 7.92
CA ALA A 290 -13.34 -11.06 6.84
C ALA A 290 -14.75 -11.19 6.25
N ALA A 291 -15.79 -11.22 7.08
CA ALA A 291 -17.18 -11.28 6.62
C ALA A 291 -17.60 -10.04 5.83
N LEU A 292 -17.15 -8.85 6.26
CA LEU A 292 -17.39 -7.60 5.55
C LEU A 292 -16.63 -7.53 4.22
N GLY A 293 -15.36 -7.95 4.19
CA GLY A 293 -14.59 -8.04 2.95
C GLY A 293 -15.24 -8.98 1.93
N TYR A 294 -15.76 -10.12 2.40
CA TYR A 294 -16.52 -11.04 1.55
C TYR A 294 -17.81 -10.42 1.01
N ALA A 295 -18.55 -9.71 1.87
CA ALA A 295 -19.76 -8.98 1.46
C ALA A 295 -19.47 -7.89 0.42
N ASP A 296 -18.38 -7.13 0.59
CA ASP A 296 -17.93 -6.11 -0.36
C ASP A 296 -17.58 -6.73 -1.72
N TRP A 297 -16.90 -7.88 -1.73
CA TRP A 297 -16.60 -8.61 -2.96
C TRP A 297 -17.88 -9.10 -3.67
N LEU A 298 -18.85 -9.67 -2.94
CA LEU A 298 -20.15 -10.07 -3.52
C LEU A 298 -20.93 -8.87 -4.09
N SER A 299 -20.88 -7.73 -3.40
CA SER A 299 -21.45 -6.47 -3.87
C SER A 299 -20.78 -6.01 -5.17
N PHE A 300 -19.45 -6.08 -5.24
CA PHE A 300 -18.69 -5.81 -6.46
C PHE A 300 -19.05 -6.76 -7.61
N LYS A 301 -19.34 -8.04 -7.31
CA LYS A 301 -19.86 -9.04 -8.27
C LYS A 301 -21.29 -8.80 -8.73
N LYS A 302 -21.95 -7.76 -8.21
CA LYS A 302 -23.36 -7.44 -8.49
C LYS A 302 -24.31 -8.55 -8.05
N LEU A 303 -24.01 -9.19 -6.92
CA LEU A 303 -24.85 -10.17 -6.24
C LEU A 303 -25.42 -9.55 -4.95
N PRO A 304 -26.38 -8.62 -5.05
CA PRO A 304 -26.84 -7.83 -3.92
C PRO A 304 -27.53 -8.66 -2.82
N ASP A 305 -28.22 -9.75 -3.19
CA ASP A 305 -28.94 -10.56 -2.19
C ASP A 305 -27.96 -11.35 -1.32
N SER A 306 -26.95 -11.99 -1.93
CA SER A 306 -25.89 -12.69 -1.22
C SER A 306 -25.00 -11.75 -0.40
N ALA A 307 -24.71 -10.55 -0.93
CA ALA A 307 -24.00 -9.53 -0.18
C ALA A 307 -24.78 -9.09 1.06
N GLU A 308 -26.10 -8.89 0.96
CA GLU A 308 -26.96 -8.54 2.11
C GLU A 308 -26.91 -9.59 3.21
N GLU A 309 -26.98 -10.88 2.84
CA GLU A 309 -26.84 -11.99 3.77
C GLU A 309 -25.48 -11.99 4.48
N MET A 310 -24.39 -11.72 3.76
CA MET A 310 -23.06 -11.65 4.35
C MET A 310 -22.88 -10.45 5.29
N TYR A 311 -23.41 -9.26 4.95
CA TYR A 311 -23.40 -8.13 5.89
C TYR A 311 -24.22 -8.41 7.16
N ARG A 312 -25.36 -9.11 7.04
CA ARG A 312 -26.13 -9.57 8.20
C ARG A 312 -25.36 -10.61 9.02
N TRP A 313 -24.65 -11.52 8.36
CA TRP A 313 -23.82 -12.48 9.08
C TRP A 313 -22.65 -11.80 9.81
N ALA A 314 -22.02 -10.78 9.21
CA ALA A 314 -21.03 -9.96 9.88
C ALA A 314 -21.61 -9.26 11.13
N LEU A 315 -22.86 -8.78 11.05
CA LEU A 315 -23.56 -8.22 12.21
C LEU A 315 -23.82 -9.28 13.29
N ASP A 316 -24.24 -10.50 12.91
CA ASP A 316 -24.45 -11.60 13.84
C ASP A 316 -23.14 -12.01 14.56
N ILE A 317 -22.02 -12.03 13.84
CA ILE A 317 -20.69 -12.26 14.42
C ILE A 317 -20.35 -11.14 15.42
N ALA A 318 -20.59 -9.87 15.07
CA ALA A 318 -20.36 -8.74 15.97
C ALA A 318 -21.25 -8.81 17.22
N MET A 319 -22.51 -9.25 17.07
CA MET A 319 -23.44 -9.48 18.20
C MET A 319 -22.96 -10.61 19.12
N SER A 320 -22.28 -11.64 18.58
CA SER A 320 -21.73 -12.73 19.40
C SER A 320 -20.59 -12.29 20.34
N GLY A 321 -19.94 -11.17 20.04
CA GLY A 321 -18.90 -10.56 20.88
C GLY A 321 -19.43 -9.68 22.01
N LEU A 322 -20.75 -9.51 22.13
CA LEU A 322 -21.34 -8.65 23.16
C LEU A 322 -21.18 -9.24 24.56
N PRO A 323 -20.88 -8.41 25.59
CA PRO A 323 -20.77 -8.85 26.98
C PRO A 323 -22.14 -9.12 27.65
N THR A 324 -23.21 -9.33 26.87
CA THR A 324 -24.60 -9.47 27.35
C THR A 324 -25.24 -10.74 26.79
N ALA A 325 -26.03 -11.44 27.61
CA ALA A 325 -26.75 -12.64 27.20
C ALA A 325 -27.85 -12.37 26.16
N ASP A 326 -28.51 -11.20 26.25
CA ASP A 326 -29.59 -10.77 25.35
C ASP A 326 -29.12 -9.62 24.43
N PRO A 327 -28.63 -9.92 23.22
CA PRO A 327 -28.09 -8.91 22.30
C PRO A 327 -29.18 -7.97 21.73
N SER A 328 -30.45 -8.38 21.78
CA SER A 328 -31.60 -7.57 21.36
C SER A 328 -31.82 -6.31 22.20
N THR A 329 -31.19 -6.23 23.38
CA THR A 329 -31.22 -5.02 24.23
C THR A 329 -30.36 -3.89 23.66
N VAL A 330 -29.34 -4.23 22.87
CA VAL A 330 -28.36 -3.28 22.29
C VAL A 330 -28.73 -2.94 20.86
N ILE A 331 -29.03 -3.94 20.04
CA ILE A 331 -29.29 -3.79 18.61
C ILE A 331 -30.44 -4.69 18.19
N ASP A 332 -31.33 -4.17 17.34
CA ASP A 332 -32.33 -5.00 16.68
C ASP A 332 -31.66 -5.75 15.51
N ARG A 333 -31.73 -7.09 15.54
CA ARG A 333 -31.12 -7.97 14.53
C ARG A 333 -31.69 -7.75 13.12
N GLN A 334 -32.97 -7.40 13.00
CA GLN A 334 -33.61 -7.26 11.68
C GLN A 334 -33.33 -5.91 11.05
N THR A 335 -33.41 -4.85 11.85
CA THR A 335 -33.24 -3.47 11.35
C THR A 335 -31.82 -2.96 11.48
N ALA A 336 -30.95 -3.64 12.24
CA ALA A 336 -29.61 -3.20 12.61
C ALA A 336 -29.55 -1.83 13.30
N VAL A 337 -30.69 -1.37 13.85
CA VAL A 337 -30.78 -0.10 14.56
C VAL A 337 -30.36 -0.28 16.01
N LEU A 338 -29.43 0.56 16.46
CA LEU A 338 -29.00 0.59 17.86
C LEU A 338 -30.11 1.17 18.75
N SER A 339 -30.40 0.50 19.87
CA SER A 339 -31.39 0.96 20.83
C SER A 339 -30.96 2.26 21.51
N ALA A 340 -31.92 3.17 21.73
CA ALA A 340 -31.66 4.45 22.40
C ALA A 340 -31.32 4.29 23.88
N THR A 341 -31.84 3.23 24.49
CA THR A 341 -31.70 2.92 25.91
C THR A 341 -30.58 1.92 26.17
N ALA A 342 -29.83 1.53 25.13
CA ALA A 342 -28.71 0.61 25.27
C ALA A 342 -27.68 1.18 26.26
N PRO A 343 -27.23 0.38 27.25
CA PRO A 343 -26.12 0.77 28.10
C PRO A 343 -24.88 1.07 27.26
N LYS A 344 -24.22 2.20 27.53
CA LYS A 344 -23.02 2.64 26.78
C LYS A 344 -21.89 1.62 26.78
N GLU A 345 -21.84 0.77 27.80
CA GLU A 345 -20.82 -0.26 28.00
C GLU A 345 -21.01 -1.47 27.09
N PHE A 346 -22.19 -1.60 26.47
CA PHE A 346 -22.51 -2.72 25.58
C PHE A 346 -22.46 -2.33 24.10
N VAL A 347 -22.23 -1.06 23.77
CA VAL A 347 -21.98 -0.67 22.38
C VAL A 347 -20.49 -0.87 22.10
N THR A 348 -20.14 -1.71 21.13
CA THR A 348 -18.75 -2.07 20.80
C THR A 348 -18.33 -1.55 19.42
N PRO A 349 -17.02 -1.34 19.18
CA PRO A 349 -16.49 -0.98 17.85
C PRO A 349 -16.91 -1.95 16.74
N ASN A 350 -16.92 -3.27 16.99
CA ASN A 350 -17.30 -4.27 16.00
C ASN A 350 -18.75 -4.09 15.50
N ILE A 351 -19.68 -3.77 16.40
CA ILE A 351 -21.08 -3.51 16.01
C ILE A 351 -21.19 -2.24 15.21
N VAL A 352 -20.52 -1.17 15.64
CA VAL A 352 -20.52 0.09 14.89
C VAL A 352 -19.95 -0.12 13.50
N TYR A 353 -18.87 -0.89 13.38
CA TYR A 353 -18.25 -1.20 12.10
C TYR A 353 -19.16 -2.03 11.19
N ALA A 354 -19.73 -3.13 11.68
CA ALA A 354 -20.65 -3.97 10.90
C ALA A 354 -21.92 -3.22 10.48
N ALA A 355 -22.56 -2.49 11.40
CA ALA A 355 -23.77 -1.73 11.12
C ALA A 355 -23.51 -0.54 10.17
N THR A 356 -22.34 0.10 10.24
CA THR A 356 -21.96 1.16 9.29
C THR A 356 -21.87 0.61 7.88
N ASN A 357 -21.19 -0.53 7.68
CA ASN A 357 -21.06 -1.16 6.36
C ASN A 357 -22.40 -1.66 5.82
N LEU A 358 -23.27 -2.22 6.67
CA LEU A 358 -24.62 -2.60 6.24
C LEU A 358 -25.46 -1.36 5.84
N ALA A 359 -25.33 -0.26 6.56
CA ALA A 359 -26.05 0.98 6.25
C ALA A 359 -25.57 1.64 4.96
N THR A 360 -24.25 1.66 4.70
CA THR A 360 -23.68 2.17 3.45
C THR A 360 -24.10 1.30 2.27
N PHE A 361 -24.13 -0.02 2.45
CA PHE A 361 -24.65 -0.95 1.44
C PHE A 361 -26.12 -0.69 1.10
N PHE A 362 -26.98 -0.50 2.10
CA PHE A 362 -28.38 -0.13 1.86
C PHE A 362 -28.53 1.23 1.17
N ALA A 363 -27.68 2.21 1.51
CA ALA A 363 -27.67 3.50 0.82
C ALA A 363 -27.27 3.32 -0.66
N ALA A 364 -26.23 2.53 -0.93
CA ALA A 364 -25.75 2.25 -2.29
C ALA A 364 -26.78 1.52 -3.16
N GLN A 365 -27.60 0.64 -2.57
CA GLN A 365 -28.72 -0.02 -3.27
C GLN A 365 -29.97 0.86 -3.45
N GLY A 366 -29.98 2.10 -2.92
CA GLY A 366 -31.16 2.96 -2.94
C GLY A 366 -32.22 2.61 -1.89
N LYS A 367 -31.95 1.68 -0.97
CA LYS A 367 -32.80 1.32 0.18
C LYS A 367 -32.65 2.36 1.32
N VAL A 368 -32.82 3.64 1.00
CA VAL A 368 -32.57 4.78 1.90
C VAL A 368 -33.42 4.77 3.17
N GLY A 369 -34.64 4.23 3.10
CA GLY A 369 -35.54 4.11 4.26
C GLY A 369 -35.02 3.17 5.35
N ALA A 370 -34.22 2.15 4.99
CA ALA A 370 -33.57 1.26 5.94
C ALA A 370 -32.22 1.82 6.41
N SER A 371 -31.47 2.50 5.53
CA SER A 371 -30.15 3.04 5.84
C SER A 371 -30.19 4.20 6.86
N LEU A 372 -31.09 5.17 6.66
CA LEU A 372 -31.17 6.39 7.48
C LEU A 372 -31.29 6.12 9.00
N PRO A 373 -32.23 5.28 9.49
CA PRO A 373 -32.35 5.04 10.93
C PRO A 373 -31.11 4.37 11.52
N ILE A 374 -30.42 3.51 10.76
CA ILE A 374 -29.17 2.87 11.20
C ILE A 374 -28.09 3.95 11.38
N LEU A 375 -27.85 4.79 10.36
CA LEU A 375 -26.85 5.87 10.40
C LEU A 375 -27.09 6.85 11.55
N VAL A 376 -28.35 7.26 11.76
CA VAL A 376 -28.72 8.16 12.87
C VAL A 376 -28.46 7.48 14.22
N SER A 377 -28.77 6.19 14.36
CA SER A 377 -28.52 5.44 15.58
C SER A 377 -27.03 5.30 15.89
N LEU A 378 -26.19 5.12 14.85
CA LEU A 378 -24.73 5.05 14.94
C LEU A 378 -24.12 6.39 15.36
N LEU A 379 -24.57 7.48 14.73
CA LEU A 379 -24.11 8.82 15.09
C LEU A 379 -24.45 9.13 16.55
N ARG A 380 -25.68 8.83 16.99
CA ARG A 380 -26.08 8.98 18.39
C ARG A 380 -25.19 8.16 19.32
N ALA A 381 -24.91 6.91 18.97
CA ALA A 381 -24.09 6.02 19.79
C ALA A 381 -22.68 6.60 19.99
N ARG A 382 -22.03 7.01 18.90
CA ARG A 382 -20.70 7.66 18.91
C ARG A 382 -20.68 8.96 19.71
N LEU A 383 -21.67 9.84 19.51
CA LEU A 383 -21.75 11.10 20.26
C LEU A 383 -21.99 10.89 21.77
N SER A 384 -22.62 9.77 22.14
CA SER A 384 -22.93 9.43 23.53
C SER A 384 -21.83 8.63 24.25
N ALA A 385 -20.84 8.11 23.53
CA ALA A 385 -19.76 7.29 24.05
C ALA A 385 -18.86 8.08 25.04
N LYS A 386 -18.17 7.35 25.93
CA LYS A 386 -17.24 7.95 26.91
C LYS A 386 -15.98 8.42 26.16
N GLU A 387 -15.43 9.58 26.52
CA GLU A 387 -14.20 10.08 25.88
C GLU A 387 -13.02 9.15 26.17
N ALA A 388 -12.24 8.81 25.13
CA ALA A 388 -11.07 7.97 25.26
C ALA A 388 -10.00 8.65 26.12
N PRO A 389 -9.28 7.90 27.00
CA PRO A 389 -8.16 8.47 27.73
C PRO A 389 -7.06 8.88 26.74
N VAL A 390 -6.43 10.03 27.00
CA VAL A 390 -5.28 10.51 26.19
C VAL A 390 -4.15 9.49 26.31
N ALA A 391 -3.84 8.80 25.21
CA ALA A 391 -2.75 7.85 25.19
C ALA A 391 -1.41 8.58 25.46
N PRO A 392 -0.56 8.08 26.38
CA PRO A 392 0.76 8.67 26.58
C PRO A 392 1.59 8.52 25.30
N ASN A 393 2.21 9.63 24.86
CA ASN A 393 3.14 9.65 23.73
C ASN A 393 4.42 8.86 24.07
N ASN A 394 4.38 7.54 23.91
CA ASN A 394 5.55 6.67 24.04
C ASN A 394 6.39 6.71 22.75
N ASN A 395 6.91 7.89 22.40
CA ASN A 395 7.85 8.06 21.28
C ASN A 395 9.25 8.44 21.78
N ALA A 396 9.72 7.80 22.85
CA ALA A 396 11.15 7.81 23.18
C ALA A 396 11.86 6.74 22.35
N LYS A 397 12.06 7.00 21.05
CA LYS A 397 13.00 6.22 20.24
C LYS A 397 14.41 6.76 20.51
N ASP A 398 15.27 5.96 21.14
CA ASP A 398 16.66 6.31 21.37
C ASP A 398 17.39 6.52 20.03
N SER A 399 17.65 7.77 19.68
CA SER A 399 18.29 8.16 18.41
C SER A 399 19.81 8.00 18.41
N SER A 400 20.36 7.18 19.31
CA SER A 400 21.81 6.99 19.42
C SER A 400 22.31 5.96 18.40
N LEU A 401 23.46 6.20 17.76
CA LEU A 401 24.06 5.27 16.79
C LEU A 401 24.29 3.87 17.38
N MET A 402 24.66 3.80 18.66
CA MET A 402 24.84 2.54 19.38
C MET A 402 23.49 1.85 19.65
N GLY A 403 22.44 2.62 19.93
CA GLY A 403 21.06 2.14 20.01
C GLY A 403 20.56 1.59 18.68
N THR A 404 20.89 2.23 17.55
CA THR A 404 20.56 1.73 16.21
C THR A 404 21.24 0.40 15.91
N ILE A 405 22.55 0.28 16.19
CA ILE A 405 23.30 -0.97 15.97
C ILE A 405 22.78 -2.08 16.90
N LEU A 406 22.61 -1.82 18.20
CA LEU A 406 22.06 -2.79 19.15
C LEU A 406 20.62 -3.19 18.79
N SER A 407 19.83 -2.25 18.26
CA SER A 407 18.49 -2.58 17.78
C SER A 407 18.57 -3.52 16.58
N LEU A 408 19.53 -3.37 15.66
CA LEU A 408 19.73 -4.22 14.47
C LEU A 408 20.13 -5.66 14.82
N LEU A 409 20.83 -5.85 15.94
CA LEU A 409 21.23 -7.17 16.45
C LEU A 409 20.13 -7.87 17.26
N LYS A 410 19.12 -7.14 17.72
CA LYS A 410 17.99 -7.70 18.48
C LYS A 410 16.83 -8.01 17.54
N GLU A 411 16.36 -9.25 17.58
CA GLU A 411 15.15 -9.63 16.85
C GLU A 411 13.96 -8.75 17.27
N PRO A 412 13.22 -8.15 16.32
CA PRO A 412 12.08 -7.30 16.65
C PRO A 412 11.00 -8.14 17.33
N ALA A 413 10.36 -7.58 18.35
CA ALA A 413 9.18 -8.21 18.94
C ALA A 413 8.06 -8.23 17.90
N TYR A 414 7.32 -9.34 17.82
CA TYR A 414 6.11 -9.40 17.01
C TYR A 414 5.11 -8.35 17.52
N PRO A 415 4.39 -7.62 16.65
CA PRO A 415 3.45 -6.60 17.08
C PRO A 415 2.39 -7.19 18.01
N ALA A 416 1.99 -6.41 19.00
CA ALA A 416 0.91 -6.82 19.91
C ALA A 416 -0.38 -7.05 19.11
N VAL A 417 -1.16 -8.04 19.56
CA VAL A 417 -2.44 -8.41 18.94
C VAL A 417 -3.33 -7.16 18.87
N PRO A 418 -3.97 -6.90 17.70
CA PRO A 418 -4.93 -5.82 17.60
C PRO A 418 -6.09 -6.03 18.58
N PRO A 419 -6.73 -4.96 19.06
CA PRO A 419 -7.86 -5.09 19.98
C PRO A 419 -8.97 -5.94 19.36
N SER A 420 -9.64 -6.76 20.19
CA SER A 420 -10.69 -7.66 19.71
C SER A 420 -11.92 -6.90 19.20
N GLY A 421 -12.05 -5.62 19.54
CA GLY A 421 -13.18 -4.76 19.16
C GLY A 421 -14.45 -5.06 19.94
N ASP A 422 -14.34 -5.87 20.99
CA ASP A 422 -15.43 -6.24 21.90
C ASP A 422 -15.42 -5.36 23.16
N GLU A 423 -14.41 -4.49 23.32
CA GLU A 423 -14.41 -3.47 24.35
C GLU A 423 -15.52 -2.41 24.13
N PRO A 424 -15.93 -1.69 25.20
CA PRO A 424 -16.87 -0.59 25.06
C PRO A 424 -16.36 0.49 24.09
N LEU A 425 -17.28 1.01 23.27
CA LEU A 425 -17.00 2.10 22.34
C LEU A 425 -16.56 3.34 23.12
N MET A 426 -15.36 3.80 22.82
CA MET A 426 -14.80 5.04 23.33
C MET A 426 -14.79 6.08 22.22
N ARG A 427 -15.11 7.32 22.55
CA ARG A 427 -15.04 8.45 21.62
C ARG A 427 -13.61 9.00 21.61
N SER A 428 -12.88 8.76 20.53
CA SER A 428 -11.54 9.31 20.34
C SER A 428 -11.59 10.55 19.45
N GLU A 429 -10.67 11.50 19.67
CA GLU A 429 -10.46 12.63 18.75
C GLU A 429 -10.11 12.17 17.33
N LYS A 430 -9.49 10.99 17.18
CA LYS A 430 -9.13 10.40 15.88
C LYS A 430 -10.35 10.01 15.03
N ASP A 431 -11.48 9.73 15.68
CA ASP A 431 -12.69 9.21 15.02
C ASP A 431 -13.64 10.33 14.57
N ARG A 432 -13.27 11.59 14.79
CA ARG A 432 -14.09 12.77 14.43
C ARG A 432 -14.40 12.85 12.94
N CYS A 433 -13.54 12.31 12.10
CA CYS A 433 -13.75 12.26 10.66
C CYS A 433 -14.80 11.22 10.26
N GLU A 434 -14.91 10.12 11.03
CA GLU A 434 -16.00 9.15 10.86
C GLU A 434 -17.35 9.75 11.27
N GLU A 435 -17.39 10.58 12.32
CA GLU A 435 -18.59 11.35 12.67
C GLU A 435 -19.00 12.30 11.54
N ALA A 436 -18.03 12.99 10.91
CA ALA A 436 -18.28 13.85 9.76
C ALA A 436 -18.83 13.07 8.55
N ALA A 437 -18.27 11.89 8.26
CA ALA A 437 -18.76 11.01 7.21
C ALA A 437 -20.22 10.59 7.46
N LEU A 438 -20.58 10.20 8.69
CA LEU A 438 -21.97 9.87 9.05
C LEU A 438 -22.91 11.07 8.85
N LYS A 439 -22.50 12.28 9.26
CA LYS A 439 -23.30 13.51 9.06
C LYS A 439 -23.55 13.80 7.58
N ASN A 440 -22.53 13.62 6.74
CA ASN A 440 -22.66 13.79 5.29
C ASN A 440 -23.68 12.81 4.71
N TYR A 441 -23.55 11.50 4.99
CA TYR A 441 -24.51 10.49 4.51
C TYR A 441 -25.94 10.77 5.00
N ILE A 442 -26.12 11.10 6.28
CA ILE A 442 -27.44 11.44 6.85
C ILE A 442 -28.02 12.66 6.13
N GLY A 443 -27.23 13.72 5.94
CA GLY A 443 -27.68 14.95 5.30
C GLY A 443 -28.05 14.75 3.83
N GLU A 444 -27.27 13.96 3.08
CA GLU A 444 -27.58 13.59 1.70
C GLU A 444 -28.90 12.83 1.59
N ILE A 445 -29.09 11.81 2.44
CA ILE A 445 -30.33 11.02 2.43
C ILE A 445 -31.53 11.89 2.83
N LEU A 446 -31.39 12.71 3.87
CA LEU A 446 -32.46 13.63 4.30
C LEU A 446 -32.81 14.63 3.20
N PHE A 447 -31.83 15.18 2.50
CA PHE A 447 -32.07 16.10 1.39
C PHE A 447 -32.77 15.40 0.22
N ALA A 448 -32.25 14.24 -0.20
CA ALA A 448 -32.76 13.49 -1.34
C ALA A 448 -34.18 12.95 -1.12
N THR A 449 -34.54 12.62 0.12
CA THR A 449 -35.86 12.07 0.48
C THR A 449 -36.85 13.13 0.97
N ALA A 450 -36.43 14.39 1.08
CA ALA A 450 -37.24 15.48 1.61
C ALA A 450 -38.49 15.76 0.75
N ARG A 451 -39.64 15.86 1.42
CA ARG A 451 -40.93 16.22 0.79
C ARG A 451 -41.27 17.69 0.94
N SER A 452 -40.60 18.40 1.85
CA SER A 452 -40.82 19.82 2.12
C SER A 452 -39.52 20.62 2.05
N SER A 453 -39.64 21.95 1.89
CA SER A 453 -38.49 22.85 1.86
C SER A 453 -37.73 22.86 3.18
N GLU A 454 -38.42 22.72 4.31
CA GLU A 454 -37.81 22.69 5.64
C GLU A 454 -36.95 21.43 5.81
N GLN A 455 -37.44 20.27 5.34
CA GLN A 455 -36.66 19.01 5.37
C GLN A 455 -35.42 19.09 4.46
N ARG A 456 -35.53 19.76 3.31
CA ARG A 456 -34.38 20.04 2.43
C ARG A 456 -33.34 20.92 3.14
N GLN A 457 -33.78 21.98 3.80
CA GLN A 457 -32.89 22.84 4.59
C GLN A 457 -32.23 22.08 5.75
N GLN A 458 -32.97 21.16 6.38
CA GLN A 458 -32.41 20.30 7.40
C GLN A 458 -31.29 19.40 6.85
N GLY A 459 -31.51 18.72 5.72
CA GLY A 459 -30.47 17.90 5.06
C GLY A 459 -29.22 18.72 4.71
N LEU A 460 -29.40 19.92 4.15
CA LEU A 460 -28.30 20.85 3.87
C LEU A 460 -27.55 21.28 5.14
N SER A 461 -28.26 21.52 6.23
CA SER A 461 -27.62 21.88 7.51
C SER A 461 -26.72 20.77 8.06
N TRP A 462 -27.12 19.50 7.89
CA TRP A 462 -26.30 18.34 8.27
C TRP A 462 -25.01 18.25 7.47
N ILE A 463 -25.06 18.51 6.16
CA ILE A 463 -23.86 18.49 5.31
C ILE A 463 -22.92 19.64 5.67
N ARG A 464 -23.46 20.85 5.91
CA ARG A 464 -22.65 21.99 6.38
C ARG A 464 -21.94 21.67 7.71
N ASP A 465 -22.63 20.98 8.62
CA ASP A 465 -22.07 20.52 9.89
C ASP A 465 -21.05 19.37 9.71
N GLY A 466 -21.26 18.46 8.74
CA GLY A 466 -20.29 17.43 8.37
C GLY A 466 -18.98 18.02 7.86
N VAL A 467 -19.05 18.96 6.90
CA VAL A 467 -17.89 19.68 6.36
C VAL A 467 -17.17 20.51 7.43
N SER A 468 -17.91 21.17 8.33
CA SER A 468 -17.28 21.90 9.43
C SER A 468 -16.57 20.96 10.40
N THR A 469 -17.19 19.80 10.71
CA THR A 469 -16.64 18.79 11.60
C THR A 469 -15.35 18.18 11.05
N SER A 470 -15.31 17.81 9.76
CA SER A 470 -14.11 17.24 9.13
C SER A 470 -12.96 18.25 9.09
N LYS A 471 -13.26 19.51 8.77
CA LYS A 471 -12.26 20.58 8.76
C LYS A 471 -11.67 20.86 10.14
N ILE A 472 -12.51 20.87 11.19
CA ILE A 472 -12.04 21.02 12.57
C ILE A 472 -11.18 19.82 12.96
N ALA A 473 -11.60 18.60 12.60
CA ALA A 473 -10.87 17.38 12.92
C ALA A 473 -9.45 17.37 12.32
N GLN A 474 -9.26 17.88 11.10
CA GLN A 474 -7.93 18.01 10.48
C GLN A 474 -6.95 18.87 11.30
N SER A 475 -7.46 19.80 12.13
CA SER A 475 -6.64 20.69 12.96
C SER A 475 -6.29 20.11 14.33
N LEU A 476 -6.85 18.95 14.71
CA LEU A 476 -6.56 18.30 15.99
C LEU A 476 -5.16 17.68 15.96
N ASP A 477 -4.38 17.87 17.03
CA ASP A 477 -3.02 17.33 17.19
C ASP A 477 -2.87 15.82 16.84
N PRO A 478 -3.75 14.90 17.28
CA PRO A 478 -3.62 13.48 16.95
C PRO A 478 -3.86 13.15 15.48
N ILE A 479 -4.56 14.02 14.74
CA ILE A 479 -4.84 13.86 13.31
C ILE A 479 -3.80 14.60 12.47
N SER A 480 -3.45 15.83 12.85
CA SER A 480 -2.49 16.66 12.11
C SER A 480 -1.07 16.06 12.09
N SER A 481 -0.70 15.33 13.15
CA SER A 481 0.57 14.61 13.27
C SER A 481 0.64 13.30 12.48
N ASN A 482 -0.49 12.74 12.06
CA ASN A 482 -0.55 11.51 11.27
C ASN A 482 -1.10 11.80 9.86
N ASP A 483 -0.22 11.79 8.86
CA ASP A 483 -0.56 12.12 7.48
C ASP A 483 -1.69 11.23 6.92
N GLU A 484 -1.75 9.94 7.26
CA GLU A 484 -2.80 9.03 6.80
C GLU A 484 -4.18 9.40 7.36
N LEU A 485 -4.24 9.73 8.66
CA LEU A 485 -5.48 10.17 9.30
C LEU A 485 -5.92 11.53 8.76
N ARG A 486 -4.97 12.46 8.57
CA ARG A 486 -5.26 13.77 7.97
C ARG A 486 -5.85 13.63 6.58
N LYS A 487 -5.27 12.77 5.73
CA LYS A 487 -5.79 12.51 4.37
C LYS A 487 -7.20 11.90 4.39
N LYS A 488 -7.49 10.96 5.29
CA LYS A 488 -8.86 10.42 5.46
C LYS A 488 -9.86 11.52 5.83
N CYS A 489 -9.45 12.45 6.69
CA CYS A 489 -10.27 13.60 7.06
C CYS A 489 -10.46 14.61 5.93
N GLU A 490 -9.43 14.83 5.11
CA GLU A 490 -9.52 15.66 3.90
C GLU A 490 -10.46 15.04 2.87
N GLN A 491 -10.43 13.71 2.68
CA GLN A 491 -11.39 12.99 1.84
C GLN A 491 -12.83 13.15 2.34
N CYS A 492 -13.06 13.12 3.66
CA CYS A 492 -14.38 13.38 4.24
C CYS A 492 -14.86 14.83 4.00
N GLU A 493 -13.95 15.81 4.04
CA GLU A 493 -14.25 17.21 3.67
C GLU A 493 -14.57 17.33 2.18
N GLU A 494 -13.80 16.66 1.32
CA GLU A 494 -14.02 16.64 -0.12
C GLU A 494 -15.41 16.10 -0.48
N VAL A 495 -15.75 14.90 0.02
CA VAL A 495 -17.06 14.28 -0.21
C VAL A 495 -18.19 15.18 0.28
N GLY A 496 -18.06 15.79 1.46
CA GLY A 496 -19.07 16.72 1.99
C GLY A 496 -19.21 18.00 1.16
N LEU A 497 -18.12 18.56 0.66
CA LEU A 497 -18.14 19.75 -0.22
C LEU A 497 -18.73 19.42 -1.59
N GLU A 498 -18.46 18.23 -2.13
CA GLU A 498 -19.10 17.75 -3.36
C GLU A 498 -20.61 17.61 -3.20
N ALA A 499 -21.05 16.99 -2.10
CA ALA A 499 -22.46 16.83 -1.78
C ALA A 499 -23.14 18.19 -1.62
N TRP A 500 -22.51 19.11 -0.89
CA TRP A 500 -22.99 20.48 -0.73
C TRP A 500 -23.12 21.19 -2.08
N GLY A 501 -22.09 21.12 -2.93
CA GLY A 501 -22.12 21.73 -4.26
C GLY A 501 -23.26 21.18 -5.13
N LYS A 502 -23.44 19.85 -5.15
CA LYS A 502 -24.55 19.19 -5.87
C LYS A 502 -25.92 19.63 -5.34
N ILE A 503 -26.07 19.83 -4.04
CA ILE A 503 -27.31 20.35 -3.47
C ILE A 503 -27.55 21.80 -3.89
N MET A 504 -26.52 22.64 -3.84
CA MET A 504 -26.65 24.05 -4.24
C MET A 504 -27.00 24.19 -5.72
N THR A 505 -26.36 23.42 -6.61
CA THR A 505 -26.72 23.39 -8.03
C THR A 505 -28.19 23.02 -8.25
N TYR A 506 -28.70 22.02 -7.52
CA TYR A 506 -30.12 21.64 -7.59
C TYR A 506 -31.04 22.74 -7.06
N LEU A 507 -30.71 23.36 -5.92
CA LEU A 507 -31.51 24.45 -5.35
C LEU A 507 -31.51 25.70 -6.24
N ALA A 508 -30.37 26.04 -6.84
CA ALA A 508 -30.25 27.14 -7.80
C ALA A 508 -31.09 26.85 -9.06
N ALA A 509 -31.07 25.63 -9.57
CA ALA A 509 -31.92 25.22 -10.69
C ALA A 509 -33.43 25.31 -10.36
N ASP A 510 -33.86 24.81 -9.19
CA ASP A 510 -35.25 24.93 -8.72
C ASP A 510 -35.68 26.40 -8.52
N ALA A 511 -34.77 27.25 -8.04
CA ALA A 511 -35.01 28.69 -7.92
C ALA A 511 -35.13 29.37 -9.30
N ARG A 512 -34.27 29.02 -10.26
CA ARG A 512 -34.35 29.50 -11.66
C ARG A 512 -35.66 29.08 -12.32
N GLU A 513 -36.08 27.82 -12.15
CA GLU A 513 -37.36 27.34 -12.68
C GLU A 513 -38.55 28.11 -12.09
N LYS A 514 -38.56 28.40 -10.78
CA LYS A 514 -39.59 29.23 -10.15
C LYS A 514 -39.59 30.66 -10.68
N ARG A 515 -38.41 31.24 -10.87
CA ARG A 515 -38.24 32.58 -11.45
C ARG A 515 -38.75 32.61 -12.89
N ASP A 516 -38.38 31.63 -13.71
CA ASP A 516 -38.82 31.52 -15.10
C ASP A 516 -40.32 31.24 -15.21
N ALA A 517 -40.89 30.42 -14.33
CA ALA A 517 -42.33 30.22 -14.24
C ALA A 517 -43.07 31.50 -13.84
N ALA A 518 -42.50 32.33 -12.96
CA ALA A 518 -43.07 33.62 -12.57
C ALA A 518 -42.99 34.66 -13.72
N VAL A 519 -41.92 34.64 -14.53
CA VAL A 519 -41.68 35.59 -15.63
C VAL A 519 -42.36 35.17 -16.94
N ASN A 520 -42.43 33.87 -17.23
CA ASN A 520 -42.93 33.29 -18.47
C ASN A 520 -44.29 32.57 -18.33
N GLY A 521 -44.88 32.55 -17.13
CA GLY A 521 -46.22 32.01 -16.88
C GLY A 521 -47.33 32.79 -17.61
N GLY A 522 -48.58 32.31 -17.47
CA GLY A 522 -49.75 32.88 -18.15
C GLY A 522 -49.93 34.40 -17.97
N LEU A 523 -50.71 35.02 -18.86
CA LEU A 523 -50.90 36.48 -18.94
C LEU A 523 -51.23 37.13 -17.59
N LEU A 524 -52.07 36.46 -16.77
CA LEU A 524 -52.46 36.92 -15.43
C LEU A 524 -51.30 36.88 -14.42
N THR A 525 -50.53 35.79 -14.35
CA THR A 525 -49.36 35.67 -13.48
C THR A 525 -48.28 36.68 -13.83
N ARG A 526 -48.09 36.95 -15.13
CA ARG A 526 -47.11 37.93 -15.62
C ARG A 526 -47.47 39.35 -15.17
N ILE A 527 -48.75 39.73 -15.21
CA ILE A 527 -49.23 41.04 -14.73
C ILE A 527 -49.06 41.17 -13.22
N ILE A 528 -49.39 40.12 -12.45
CA ILE A 528 -49.27 40.11 -10.98
C ILE A 528 -47.80 40.28 -10.55
N TRP A 529 -46.87 39.54 -11.16
CA TRP A 529 -45.44 39.64 -10.83
C TRP A 529 -44.80 40.92 -11.34
N LYS A 530 -45.29 41.50 -12.44
CA LYS A 530 -44.85 42.82 -12.92
C LYS A 530 -45.27 43.97 -11.97
N ILE A 531 -46.35 43.79 -11.20
CA ILE A 531 -46.81 44.75 -10.18
C ILE A 531 -46.14 44.48 -8.82
N ARG A 532 -45.96 43.21 -8.45
CA ARG A 532 -45.40 42.81 -7.14
C ARG A 532 -43.87 42.81 -7.08
N GLY A 533 -43.20 42.77 -8.24
CA GLY A 533 -41.75 42.73 -8.38
C GLY A 533 -41.17 41.30 -8.30
N THR A 534 -40.17 41.02 -9.13
CA THR A 534 -39.41 39.74 -9.15
C THR A 534 -38.11 39.80 -8.35
N GLN A 535 -37.80 40.95 -7.75
CA GLN A 535 -36.50 41.22 -7.11
C GLN A 535 -36.11 40.20 -6.04
N LYS A 536 -37.08 39.74 -5.23
CA LYS A 536 -36.82 38.71 -4.21
C LYS A 536 -36.45 37.35 -4.80
N LEU A 537 -37.07 36.96 -5.92
CA LEU A 537 -36.73 35.71 -6.61
C LEU A 537 -35.35 35.79 -7.27
N GLU A 538 -34.97 36.97 -7.76
CA GLU A 538 -33.64 37.19 -8.33
C GLU A 538 -32.55 37.19 -7.25
N GLU A 539 -32.81 37.82 -6.10
CA GLU A 539 -31.93 37.77 -4.93
C GLU A 539 -31.77 36.35 -4.37
N ASP A 540 -32.86 35.56 -4.33
CA ASP A 540 -32.82 34.16 -3.90
C ASP A 540 -31.96 33.31 -4.86
N VAL A 541 -32.06 33.52 -6.18
CA VAL A 541 -31.21 32.82 -7.18
C VAL A 541 -29.75 33.23 -7.03
N GLU A 542 -29.46 34.53 -6.96
CA GLU A 542 -28.09 35.06 -6.81
C GLU A 542 -27.43 34.57 -5.52
N SER A 543 -28.20 34.50 -4.42
CA SER A 543 -27.71 33.96 -3.15
C SER A 543 -27.32 32.49 -3.24
N LEU A 544 -28.11 31.67 -3.94
CA LEU A 544 -27.83 30.23 -4.08
C LEU A 544 -26.65 29.98 -5.01
N GLU A 545 -26.55 30.73 -6.10
CA GLU A 545 -25.42 30.69 -7.04
C GLU A 545 -24.12 31.17 -6.36
N GLY A 546 -24.18 32.26 -5.59
CA GLY A 546 -23.02 32.76 -4.85
C GLY A 546 -22.53 31.78 -3.78
N GLU A 547 -23.43 31.04 -3.13
CA GLU A 547 -23.05 29.96 -2.22
C GLU A 547 -22.46 28.77 -2.98
N GLU A 548 -23.03 28.37 -4.12
CA GLU A 548 -22.48 27.33 -4.99
C GLU A 548 -21.04 27.63 -5.41
N GLU A 549 -20.79 28.82 -5.96
CA GLU A 549 -19.45 29.28 -6.34
C GLU A 549 -18.50 29.26 -5.15
N GLY A 550 -18.98 29.71 -3.98
CA GLY A 550 -18.23 29.68 -2.73
C GLY A 550 -17.83 28.27 -2.30
N VAL A 551 -18.69 27.26 -2.52
CA VAL A 551 -18.41 25.85 -2.22
C VAL A 551 -17.44 25.27 -3.24
N VAL A 552 -17.65 25.52 -4.54
CA VAL A 552 -16.78 25.06 -5.62
C VAL A 552 -15.35 25.61 -5.45
N MET A 553 -15.20 26.88 -5.07
CA MET A 553 -13.89 27.45 -4.77
C MET A 553 -13.19 26.75 -3.60
N ARG A 554 -13.93 26.40 -2.53
CA ARG A 554 -13.37 25.64 -1.39
C ARG A 554 -12.94 24.24 -1.81
N LEU A 555 -13.78 23.55 -2.58
CA LEU A 555 -13.50 22.21 -3.10
C LEU A 555 -12.23 22.23 -3.98
N ASN A 556 -12.14 23.16 -4.92
CA ASN A 556 -10.97 23.30 -5.79
C ASN A 556 -9.71 23.63 -4.99
N LYS A 557 -9.82 24.46 -3.95
CA LYS A 557 -8.70 24.77 -3.04
C LYS A 557 -8.24 23.53 -2.28
N LEU A 558 -9.16 22.72 -1.78
CA LEU A 558 -8.86 21.47 -1.07
C LEU A 558 -8.19 20.46 -2.00
N ARG A 559 -8.77 20.18 -3.16
CA ARG A 559 -8.19 19.29 -4.18
C ARG A 559 -6.81 19.75 -4.63
N SER A 560 -6.61 21.04 -4.85
CA SER A 560 -5.30 21.60 -5.19
C SER A 560 -4.28 21.45 -4.05
N LYS A 561 -4.72 21.46 -2.79
CA LYS A 561 -3.85 21.17 -1.64
C LYS A 561 -3.49 19.69 -1.61
N MET A 562 -4.47 18.79 -1.66
CA MET A 562 -4.26 17.34 -1.66
C MET A 562 -3.33 16.89 -2.78
N LEU A 563 -3.56 17.38 -4.01
CA LEU A 563 -2.72 17.10 -5.17
C LEU A 563 -1.27 17.59 -4.99
N ARG A 564 -1.07 18.76 -4.36
CA ARG A 564 0.28 19.25 -4.02
C ARG A 564 0.97 18.39 -2.98
N ASP A 565 0.23 17.94 -1.97
CA ASP A 565 0.76 17.06 -0.92
C ASP A 565 1.12 15.69 -1.50
N GLU A 566 0.30 15.15 -2.42
CA GLU A 566 0.59 13.93 -3.18
C GLU A 566 1.86 14.08 -4.05
N TYR A 567 1.99 15.16 -4.82
CA TYR A 567 3.21 15.41 -5.59
C TYR A 567 4.44 15.57 -4.70
N ALA A 568 4.33 16.29 -3.58
CA ALA A 568 5.43 16.44 -2.64
C ALA A 568 5.83 15.10 -2.01
N GLU A 569 4.87 14.21 -1.77
CA GLU A 569 5.14 12.86 -1.31
C GLU A 569 5.83 12.02 -2.38
N MET A 570 5.34 12.06 -3.62
CA MET A 570 5.99 11.41 -4.76
C MET A 570 7.42 11.92 -4.97
N ASP A 571 7.66 13.23 -4.90
CA ASP A 571 8.99 13.82 -4.97
C ASP A 571 9.90 13.34 -3.83
N ARG A 572 9.38 13.24 -2.59
CA ARG A 572 10.12 12.66 -1.46
C ARG A 572 10.41 11.17 -1.64
N LYS A 573 9.53 10.44 -2.32
CA LYS A 573 9.73 9.02 -2.67
C LYS A 573 10.85 8.90 -3.71
N TYR A 574 10.74 9.62 -4.83
CA TYR A 574 11.79 9.66 -5.86
C TYR A 574 13.14 10.18 -5.36
N ALA A 575 13.18 11.16 -4.45
CA ALA A 575 14.42 11.66 -3.87
C ALA A 575 15.13 10.65 -2.97
N ARG A 576 14.39 9.75 -2.29
CA ARG A 576 14.98 8.67 -1.48
C ARG A 576 15.57 7.55 -2.34
N ILE A 577 15.10 7.40 -3.58
CA ILE A 577 15.56 6.37 -4.52
C ILE A 577 17.01 6.63 -5.03
N PHE A 578 17.51 7.87 -4.97
CA PHE A 578 18.90 8.20 -5.37
C PHE A 578 19.96 7.98 -4.27
N VAL A 579 19.57 7.40 -3.12
CA VAL A 579 20.52 7.01 -2.06
C VAL A 579 20.58 5.49 -1.98
N PHE A 580 21.25 4.89 -2.96
CA PHE A 580 21.78 3.53 -2.90
C PHE A 580 23.30 3.57 -3.08
#